data_AF-A0A7V8YDS7-F1
#
_entry.id   AF-A0A7V8YDS7-F1
#
_cell.length_a   1.000
_cell.length_b   1.000
_cell.length_c   1.000
_cell.angle_alpha   90.00
_cell.angle_beta   90.00
_cell.angle_gamma   90.00
#
_symmetry.space_group_name_H-M   'P 1'
#
loop_
_entity.id
_entity.type
_entity.pdbx_description
1 polymer ?
#
loop_
_entity_poly.entity_id
_entity_poly.type
_entity_poly.pdbx_seq_one_letter_code
_entity_poly.pdbx_strand_id
1 'polypeptide(L)'
;MRRSFPCFRLGLAFALAAPTAASAQDIAVLGAAIDPASNVLIRDMLMSTGDFDSITLFDVAAATPTIADLSVYHAALVWSEVPFSDPVGLG
;
A
#
# COMPACT_ATOMS: atom_id res chain seq x y z
N MET A 1 -11.93 -22.66 46.94
CA MET A 1 -11.34 -23.99 47.26
C MET A 1 -10.45 -24.43 46.12
N ARG A 2 -9.19 -24.76 46.43
CA ARG A 2 -8.13 -25.23 45.54
C ARG A 2 -8.42 -26.64 44.98
N ARG A 3 -8.10 -26.89 43.71
CA ARG A 3 -7.71 -28.20 43.13
C ARG A 3 -6.77 -27.91 41.96
N SER A 4 -5.45 -27.81 42.14
CA SER A 4 -4.44 -28.89 42.24
C SER A 4 -4.50 -29.90 41.08
N PHE A 5 -3.46 -29.83 40.23
CA PHE A 5 -3.18 -30.52 38.96
C PHE A 5 -3.03 -32.05 39.08
N PRO A 6 -3.07 -32.81 37.97
CA PRO A 6 -1.80 -33.43 37.56
C PRO A 6 -1.57 -33.68 36.05
N CYS A 7 -0.29 -33.85 35.72
CA CYS A 7 0.31 -34.73 34.71
C CYS A 7 0.02 -34.52 33.21
N PHE A 8 1.01 -33.91 32.56
CA PHE A 8 1.78 -34.51 31.46
C PHE A 8 0.98 -35.15 30.31
N ARG A 9 0.70 -34.35 29.27
CA ARG A 9 0.82 -34.86 27.90
C ARG A 9 1.63 -33.87 27.07
N LEU A 10 2.86 -34.31 26.80
CA LEU A 10 3.76 -33.90 25.75
C LEU A 10 2.99 -33.88 24.41
N GLY A 11 2.37 -32.75 24.11
CA GLY A 11 1.67 -32.49 22.85
C GLY A 11 2.58 -31.66 21.97
N LEU A 12 2.92 -32.21 20.81
CA LEU A 12 3.62 -31.56 19.70
C LEU A 12 2.99 -30.17 19.46
N ALA A 13 3.67 -29.11 19.90
CA ALA A 13 3.25 -27.75 19.60
C ALA A 13 3.58 -27.49 18.13
N PHE A 14 2.64 -27.79 17.24
CA PHE A 14 2.61 -27.26 15.89
C PHE A 14 2.46 -25.74 16.07
N ALA A 15 3.56 -25.00 15.97
CA ALA A 15 3.52 -23.56 15.95
C ALA A 15 2.70 -23.16 14.72
N LEU A 16 1.43 -22.76 14.93
CA LEU A 16 0.70 -22.02 13.94
C LEU A 16 1.57 -20.80 13.61
N ALA A 17 2.17 -20.81 12.43
CA ALA A 17 2.58 -19.58 11.80
C ALA A 17 1.31 -18.72 11.71
N ALA A 18 1.19 -17.73 12.60
CA ALA A 18 0.17 -16.72 12.44
C ALA A 18 0.33 -16.13 11.03
N PRO A 19 -0.74 -15.97 10.24
CA PRO A 19 -0.64 -15.09 9.10
C PRO A 19 -0.19 -13.75 9.67
N THR A 20 1.05 -13.35 9.35
CA THR A 20 1.45 -11.96 9.50
C THR A 20 0.35 -11.19 8.77
N ALA A 21 -0.43 -10.40 9.49
CA ALA A 21 -1.33 -9.46 8.87
C ALA A 21 -0.46 -8.70 7.86
N ALA A 22 -0.72 -8.87 6.57
CA ALA A 22 -0.20 -7.94 5.59
C ALA A 22 -0.63 -6.58 6.14
N SER A 23 0.33 -5.75 6.57
CA SER A 23 -0.01 -4.39 6.96
C SER A 23 -0.58 -3.80 5.71
N ALA A 24 -1.89 -3.56 5.69
CA ALA A 24 -2.56 -3.08 4.51
C ALA A 24 -1.85 -1.75 4.15
N GLN A 25 -1.16 -1.73 3.00
CA GLN A 25 -0.21 -0.68 2.66
C GLN A 25 -0.95 0.50 2.04
N ASP A 26 -0.74 1.68 2.62
CA ASP A 26 -1.13 2.93 1.99
C ASP A 26 -0.12 3.30 0.91
N ILE A 27 -0.58 3.46 -0.32
CA ILE A 27 0.26 3.78 -1.48
C ILE A 27 -0.26 5.02 -2.20
N ALA A 28 0.68 5.87 -2.62
CA ALA A 28 0.43 6.96 -3.55
C ALA A 28 0.67 6.49 -5.00
N VAL A 29 -0.24 6.82 -5.90
CA VAL A 29 -0.08 6.62 -7.34
C VAL A 29 0.06 7.99 -7.99
N LEU A 30 1.26 8.29 -8.45
CA LEU A 30 1.67 9.53 -9.12
C LEU A 30 1.60 9.28 -10.62
N GLY A 31 0.50 9.71 -11.25
CA GLY A 31 0.25 9.47 -12.67
C GLY A 31 0.20 10.75 -13.49
N ALA A 32 0.90 10.75 -14.62
CA ALA A 32 0.79 11.78 -15.66
C ALA A 32 0.08 11.20 -16.88
N ALA A 33 -1.25 11.18 -16.87
CA ALA A 33 -2.03 10.54 -17.92
C ALA A 33 -2.42 11.52 -19.04
N ILE A 34 -2.55 11.02 -20.28
CA ILE A 34 -3.21 11.78 -21.35
C ILE A 34 -4.71 11.87 -21.05
N ASP A 35 -5.30 10.75 -20.62
CA ASP A 35 -6.69 10.63 -20.22
C ASP A 35 -6.77 10.30 -18.71
N PRO A 36 -7.53 11.08 -17.91
CA PRO A 36 -7.58 10.89 -16.47
C PRO A 36 -8.21 9.55 -16.06
N ALA A 37 -8.91 8.83 -16.93
CA ALA A 37 -9.41 7.49 -16.62
C ALA A 37 -8.26 6.46 -16.49
N SER A 38 -7.12 6.68 -17.13
CA SER A 38 -5.94 5.80 -16.97
C SER A 38 -5.44 5.76 -15.53
N ASN A 39 -5.42 6.92 -14.84
CA ASN A 39 -5.15 7.03 -13.40
C ASN A 39 -6.10 6.17 -12.57
N VAL A 40 -7.40 6.24 -12.89
CA VAL A 40 -8.44 5.46 -12.20
C VAL A 40 -8.28 3.97 -12.45
N LEU A 41 -8.01 3.57 -13.70
CA LEU A 41 -7.82 2.15 -14.07
C LEU A 41 -6.64 1.52 -13.33
N ILE A 42 -5.51 2.22 -13.23
CA ILE A 42 -4.33 1.71 -12.50
C ILE A 42 -4.63 1.53 -11.02
N ARG A 43 -5.31 2.50 -10.40
CA ARG A 43 -5.78 2.36 -9.01
C ARG A 43 -6.70 1.15 -8.84
N ASP A 44 -7.68 0.97 -9.72
CA ASP A 44 -8.62 -0.15 -9.66
C ASP A 44 -7.92 -1.51 -9.87
N MET A 45 -6.95 -1.59 -10.78
CA MET A 45 -6.12 -2.78 -10.95
C MET A 45 -5.31 -3.11 -9.70
N LEU A 46 -4.70 -2.10 -9.06
CA LEU A 46 -3.96 -2.29 -7.82
C LEU A 46 -4.88 -2.69 -6.67
N MET A 47 -6.06 -2.07 -6.54
CA MET A 47 -7.05 -2.48 -5.53
C MET A 47 -7.52 -3.93 -5.72
N SER A 48 -7.65 -4.38 -6.97
CA SER A 48 -8.05 -5.75 -7.31
C SER A 48 -7.06 -6.82 -6.81
N THR A 49 -5.81 -6.46 -6.52
CA THR A 49 -4.80 -7.39 -5.98
C THR A 49 -5.11 -7.82 -4.54
N GLY A 50 -5.75 -6.96 -3.76
CA GLY A 50 -5.96 -7.15 -2.33
C GLY A 50 -4.72 -6.93 -1.45
N ASP A 51 -3.62 -6.43 -2.03
CA ASP A 51 -2.36 -6.17 -1.30
C ASP A 51 -2.34 -4.80 -0.58
N PHE A 52 -3.19 -3.85 -0.99
CA PHE A 52 -3.19 -2.47 -0.51
C PHE A 52 -4.45 -2.17 0.33
N ASP A 53 -4.30 -1.33 1.37
CA ASP A 53 -5.45 -0.83 2.15
C ASP A 53 -6.16 0.28 1.38
N SER A 54 -5.37 1.27 1.00
CA SER A 54 -5.81 2.55 0.49
C SER A 54 -4.83 3.03 -0.58
N ILE A 55 -5.38 3.52 -1.69
CA ILE A 55 -4.61 4.03 -2.83
C ILE A 55 -5.06 5.45 -3.11
N THR A 56 -4.14 6.41 -2.97
CA THR A 56 -4.40 7.81 -3.31
C THR A 56 -3.84 8.13 -4.69
N LEU A 57 -4.61 8.81 -5.52
CA LEU A 57 -4.19 9.25 -6.84
C LEU A 57 -3.72 10.71 -6.81
N PHE A 58 -2.55 10.95 -7.39
CA PHE A 58 -1.99 12.27 -7.63
C PHE A 58 -1.78 12.43 -9.14
N ASP A 59 -2.44 13.44 -9.71
CA ASP A 59 -2.21 13.84 -11.09
C ASP A 59 -1.01 14.79 -11.17
N VAL A 60 0.15 14.19 -11.48
CA VAL A 60 1.42 14.92 -11.55
C VAL A 60 1.63 15.66 -12.87
N ALA A 61 0.73 15.50 -13.84
CA ALA A 61 0.67 16.39 -15.00
C ALA A 61 0.05 17.74 -14.62
N ALA A 62 -0.90 17.74 -13.67
CA ALA A 62 -1.59 18.94 -13.21
C ALA A 62 -0.84 19.67 -12.07
N ALA A 63 -0.36 18.94 -11.07
CA ALA A 63 0.33 19.51 -9.92
C ALA A 63 1.33 18.54 -9.29
N THR A 64 2.47 19.07 -8.86
CA THR A 64 3.50 18.27 -8.16
C THR A 64 3.20 18.29 -6.65
N PRO A 65 2.93 17.13 -6.02
CA PRO A 65 2.76 17.04 -4.58
C PRO A 65 4.08 17.31 -3.85
N THR A 66 4.01 17.75 -2.60
CA THR A 66 5.22 17.99 -1.80
C THR A 66 5.74 16.69 -1.19
N ILE A 67 7.01 16.68 -0.78
CA ILE A 67 7.59 15.53 -0.05
C ILE A 67 6.81 15.24 1.23
N ALA A 68 6.26 16.25 1.90
CA ALA A 68 5.45 16.08 3.09
C ALA A 68 4.14 15.33 2.78
N ASP A 69 3.53 15.58 1.62
CA ASP A 69 2.32 14.87 1.16
C ASP A 69 2.61 13.41 0.83
N LEU A 70 3.82 13.09 0.36
CA LEU A 70 4.21 11.73 -0.01
C LEU A 70 4.74 10.89 1.16
N SER A 71 5.25 11.55 2.21
CA SER A 71 5.89 10.90 3.36
C SER A 71 4.91 10.12 4.24
N VAL A 72 3.60 10.29 4.05
CA VAL A 72 2.57 9.54 4.79
C VAL A 72 2.29 8.16 4.19
N TYR A 73 2.73 7.91 2.95
CA TYR A 73 2.51 6.64 2.25
C TYR A 73 3.73 5.71 2.41
N HIS A 74 3.48 4.41 2.39
CA HIS A 74 4.53 3.38 2.47
C HIS A 74 5.29 3.23 1.16
N ALA A 75 4.60 3.49 0.05
CA ALA A 75 5.15 3.39 -1.29
C ALA A 75 4.54 4.47 -2.19
N ALA A 76 5.27 4.79 -3.26
CA ALA A 76 4.84 5.68 -4.32
C ALA A 76 5.08 5.01 -5.67
N LEU A 77 4.02 4.79 -6.43
CA LEU A 77 4.09 4.32 -7.81
C LEU A 77 4.09 5.53 -8.74
N VAL A 78 5.18 5.74 -9.48
CA VAL A 78 5.29 6.83 -10.47
C VAL A 78 5.13 6.26 -11.88
N TRP A 79 4.28 6.90 -12.68
CA TRP A 79 4.13 6.55 -14.09
C TRP A 79 3.69 7.76 -14.94
N SER A 80 3.97 7.71 -16.24
CA SER A 80 3.73 8.83 -17.14
C SER A 80 3.45 8.41 -18.58
N GLU A 81 2.44 9.01 -19.19
CA GLU A 81 2.22 9.09 -20.64
C GLU A 81 2.62 10.48 -21.17
N VAL A 82 2.43 11.53 -20.37
CA VAL A 82 2.81 12.91 -20.67
C VAL A 82 3.90 13.42 -19.72
N PRO A 83 4.60 14.52 -20.06
CA PRO A 83 5.55 15.15 -19.15
C PRO A 83 4.90 15.57 -17.83
N PHE A 84 5.67 15.49 -16.74
CA PHE A 84 5.28 16.03 -15.44
C PHE A 84 5.20 17.56 -15.46
N SER A 85 4.37 18.12 -14.58
CA SER A 85 4.27 19.58 -14.40
C SER A 85 5.61 20.18 -13.93
N ASP A 86 6.23 19.53 -12.94
CA ASP A 86 7.58 19.85 -12.46
C ASP A 86 8.41 18.56 -12.34
N PRO A 87 9.19 18.19 -13.37
CA PRO A 87 9.99 16.98 -13.33
C PRO A 87 11.13 17.06 -12.28
N VAL A 88 11.68 18.25 -12.03
CA VAL A 88 12.80 18.43 -11.08
C VAL A 88 12.34 18.26 -9.63
N GLY A 89 11.13 18.71 -9.31
CA GLY A 89 10.51 18.58 -8.00
C GLY A 89 10.05 17.17 -7.69
N LEU A 90 9.79 16.35 -8.71
CA LEU A 90 9.48 14.92 -8.57
C LEU A 90 10.74 14.04 -8.38
N GLY A 91 11.88 14.45 -8.95
CA GLY A 91 13.18 13.77 -8.83
C GLY A 91 13.69 13.23 -10.16
#